data_AF-A0A2H5XW69-F1
#
_entry.id   AF-A0A2H5XW69-F1
#
_cell.length_a   1.000
_cell.length_b   1.000
_cell.length_c   1.000
_cell.angle_alpha   90.00
_cell.angle_beta   90.00
_cell.angle_gamma   90.00
#
_symmetry.space_group_name_H-M   'P 1'
#
loop_
_entity.id
_entity.type
_entity.pdbx_description
1 polymer ?
#
loop_
_entity_poly.entity_id
_entity_poly.type
_entity_poly.pdbx_seq_one_letter_code
_entity_poly.pdbx_strand_id
1 'polypeptide(L)'
;MKFLFYLLALAAGIALGFSRGLLRRTWWRAIAAVVLIGVGILGALQPPTVGTFRDAILEAKGSVPTVTVLIPQGGAVILNDTLLKCTDYAGTEVLCIVRNAKAVMAMSKHTKTLLTGHSISHNMFSITYFDDAPVLMLPHIPTLGEKARIMYFHVPSAWAGFFAFVVTMIFSVRYLRRGRPHDDTIAYGSALVGTLFTALAYISGAIWAKFNWGKFFNWDTRELSVLLLLAIYAAYFVLRANTPAPARYRLAAVYAIVASIAALFLIFIVPRITVSLHPGSKDDVNIGPILSPEQDALDLTKAAVFSIMLAGFTVLYSWMLSITARYHLLRQRIVGQMS
;
A
#
# COMPACT_ATOMS: atom_id res chain seq x y z
N MET A 1 3.43 -13.73 -13.34
CA MET A 1 4.34 -12.60 -13.68
C MET A 1 4.22 -11.41 -12.71
N LYS A 2 3.01 -10.98 -12.32
CA LYS A 2 2.79 -9.84 -11.39
C LYS A 2 3.49 -9.97 -10.02
N PHE A 3 3.35 -11.12 -9.34
CA PHE A 3 4.04 -11.37 -8.06
C PHE A 3 5.56 -11.31 -8.16
N LEU A 4 6.13 -11.74 -9.28
CA LEU A 4 7.57 -11.63 -9.51
C LEU A 4 7.99 -10.16 -9.54
N PHE A 5 7.18 -9.29 -10.14
CA PHE A 5 7.44 -7.85 -10.16
C PHE A 5 7.45 -7.23 -8.75
N TYR A 6 6.48 -7.59 -7.89
CA TYR A 6 6.45 -7.16 -6.49
C TYR A 6 7.65 -7.68 -5.70
N LEU A 7 7.99 -8.96 -5.86
CA LEU A 7 9.12 -9.59 -5.17
C LEU A 7 10.46 -9.00 -5.61
N LEU A 8 10.64 -8.72 -6.90
CA LEU A 8 11.86 -8.09 -7.42
C LEU A 8 12.02 -6.66 -6.89
N ALA A 9 10.95 -5.87 -6.90
CA ALA A 9 10.98 -4.51 -6.33
C ALA A 9 11.30 -4.55 -4.83
N LEU A 10 10.71 -5.49 -4.10
CA LEU A 10 11.00 -5.69 -2.70
C LEU A 10 12.46 -6.10 -2.46
N ALA A 11 12.95 -7.08 -3.23
CA ALA A 11 14.34 -7.53 -3.16
C ALA A 11 15.31 -6.38 -3.46
N ALA A 12 15.01 -5.55 -4.47
CA ALA A 12 15.76 -4.34 -4.78
C ALA A 12 15.72 -3.34 -3.61
N GLY A 13 14.55 -3.10 -3.01
CA GLY A 13 14.40 -2.23 -1.84
C GLY A 13 15.20 -2.71 -0.63
N ILE A 14 15.22 -4.02 -0.36
CA ILE A 14 16.03 -4.62 0.71
C ILE A 14 17.52 -4.52 0.38
N ALA A 15 17.93 -4.90 -0.83
CA ALA A 15 19.32 -4.85 -1.27
C ALA A 15 19.86 -3.42 -1.19
N LEU A 16 19.10 -2.46 -1.70
CA LEU A 16 19.42 -1.05 -1.62
C LEU A 16 19.46 -0.60 -0.16
N GLY A 17 18.37 -0.79 0.60
CA GLY A 17 18.27 -0.34 1.99
C GLY A 17 19.31 -0.89 2.95
N PHE A 18 19.81 -2.11 2.73
CA PHE A 18 20.77 -2.77 3.63
C PHE A 18 22.20 -2.85 3.07
N SER A 19 22.43 -2.38 1.84
CA SER A 19 23.76 -2.35 1.22
C SER A 19 24.79 -1.59 2.06
N ARG A 20 26.04 -2.07 2.09
CA ARG A 20 27.16 -1.48 2.87
C ARG A 20 26.96 -1.48 4.39
N GLY A 21 25.91 -2.12 4.92
CA GLY A 21 25.69 -2.35 6.36
C GLY A 21 24.86 -1.28 7.07
N LEU A 22 24.22 -1.66 8.17
CA LEU A 22 23.26 -0.83 8.91
C LEU A 22 23.88 0.36 9.65
N LEU A 23 25.10 0.19 10.16
CA LEU A 23 25.75 1.18 11.02
C LEU A 23 26.62 2.19 10.26
N ARG A 24 26.67 2.13 8.93
CA ARG A 24 27.39 3.12 8.11
C ARG A 24 26.52 4.33 7.81
N ARG A 25 27.11 5.52 7.78
CA ARG A 25 26.44 6.76 7.35
C ARG A 25 26.09 6.64 5.87
N THR A 26 24.80 6.67 5.56
CA THR A 26 24.28 6.44 4.20
C THR A 26 23.25 7.52 3.85
N TRP A 27 23.73 8.74 3.61
CA TRP A 27 22.88 9.88 3.19
C TRP A 27 22.12 9.58 1.90
N TRP A 28 22.73 8.80 1.00
CA TRP A 28 22.11 8.38 -0.25
C TRP A 28 20.84 7.52 -0.05
N ARG A 29 20.68 6.78 1.07
CA ARG A 29 19.44 6.03 1.34
C ARG A 29 18.27 6.97 1.58
N ALA A 30 18.51 8.13 2.20
CA ALA A 30 17.49 9.15 2.36
C ALA A 30 17.03 9.67 0.99
N ILE A 31 17.99 9.99 0.11
CA ILE A 31 17.70 10.47 -1.25
C ILE A 31 16.95 9.41 -2.04
N ALA A 32 17.40 8.15 -2.00
CA ALA A 32 16.74 7.05 -2.68
C ALA A 32 15.29 6.86 -2.17
N ALA A 33 15.07 6.92 -0.86
CA ALA A 33 13.73 6.87 -0.28
C ALA A 33 12.85 8.04 -0.76
N VAL A 34 13.37 9.27 -0.74
CA VAL A 34 12.65 10.47 -1.20
C VAL A 34 12.29 10.37 -2.67
N VAL A 35 13.22 9.93 -3.53
CA VAL A 35 12.97 9.77 -4.97
C VAL A 35 11.93 8.68 -5.22
N LEU A 36 12.09 7.49 -4.63
CA LEU A 36 11.14 6.39 -4.82
C LEU A 36 9.74 6.76 -4.33
N ILE A 37 9.64 7.32 -3.12
CA ILE A 37 8.35 7.72 -2.55
C ILE A 37 7.75 8.89 -3.32
N GLY A 38 8.56 9.87 -3.75
CA GLY A 38 8.10 11.00 -4.57
C GLY A 38 7.52 10.55 -5.91
N VAL A 39 8.23 9.67 -6.63
CA VAL A 39 7.72 9.06 -7.87
C VAL A 39 6.45 8.24 -7.60
N GLY A 40 6.44 7.47 -6.51
CA GLY A 40 5.26 6.72 -6.09
C GLY A 40 4.05 7.62 -5.77
N ILE A 41 4.25 8.75 -5.08
CA ILE A 41 3.19 9.72 -4.75
C ILE A 41 2.58 10.26 -6.04
N LEU A 42 3.42 10.69 -6.98
CA LEU A 42 2.94 11.18 -8.27
C LEU A 42 2.17 10.08 -9.01
N GLY A 43 2.71 8.87 -9.09
CA GLY A 43 2.04 7.74 -9.72
C GLY A 43 0.75 7.28 -9.03
N ALA A 44 0.62 7.50 -7.71
CA ALA A 44 -0.56 7.13 -6.94
C ALA A 44 -1.66 8.19 -6.96
N LEU A 45 -1.31 9.48 -7.06
CA LEU A 45 -2.26 10.59 -6.90
C LEU A 45 -2.58 11.36 -8.18
N GLN A 46 -1.68 11.42 -9.16
CA GLN A 46 -1.88 12.20 -10.38
C GLN A 46 -2.71 11.47 -11.46
N PRO A 47 -2.46 10.17 -11.75
CA PRO A 47 -3.20 9.48 -12.79
C PRO A 47 -4.70 9.41 -12.49
N PRO A 48 -5.59 9.60 -13.47
CA PRO A 48 -7.02 9.38 -13.27
C PRO A 48 -7.33 7.90 -13.01
N THR A 49 -8.36 7.62 -12.22
CA THR A 49 -8.95 6.27 -12.16
C THR A 49 -9.87 6.06 -13.34
N VAL A 50 -9.72 4.92 -13.99
CA VAL A 50 -10.34 4.63 -15.27
C VAL A 50 -10.91 3.22 -15.22
N GLY A 51 -12.20 3.11 -15.46
CA GLY A 51 -12.94 1.85 -15.46
C GLY A 51 -13.50 1.49 -16.83
N THR A 52 -14.43 0.54 -16.81
CA THR A 52 -15.21 0.07 -17.94
C THR A 52 -16.65 0.57 -17.85
N PHE A 53 -17.41 0.47 -18.94
CA PHE A 53 -18.85 0.70 -18.90
C PHE A 53 -19.55 -0.30 -17.97
N ARG A 54 -19.05 -1.53 -17.90
CA ARG A 54 -19.55 -2.55 -16.98
C ARG A 54 -19.42 -2.09 -15.52
N ASP A 55 -18.28 -1.55 -15.13
CA ASP A 55 -18.06 -1.03 -13.77
C ASP A 55 -19.05 0.09 -13.45
N ALA A 56 -19.26 1.00 -14.40
CA ALA A 56 -20.20 2.10 -14.24
C ALA A 56 -21.66 1.62 -14.07
N ILE A 57 -22.07 0.60 -14.83
CA ILE A 57 -23.41 0.00 -14.72
C ILE A 57 -23.59 -0.71 -13.38
N LEU A 58 -22.56 -1.43 -12.90
CA LEU A 58 -22.59 -2.12 -11.61
C LEU A 58 -22.71 -1.12 -10.45
N GLU A 59 -22.00 0.00 -10.51
CA GLU A 59 -22.04 1.04 -9.47
C GLU A 59 -23.29 1.92 -9.51
N ALA A 60 -23.97 2.02 -10.66
CA ALA A 60 -25.21 2.79 -10.81
C ALA A 60 -26.40 2.24 -9.99
N LYS A 61 -26.28 1.07 -9.36
CA LYS A 61 -27.33 0.40 -8.56
C LYS A 61 -27.59 1.00 -7.16
N GLY A 62 -27.47 2.31 -6.98
CA GLY A 62 -27.81 2.97 -5.70
C GLY A 62 -27.46 4.45 -5.59
N SER A 63 -26.62 4.95 -6.50
CA SER A 63 -26.38 6.37 -6.77
C SER A 63 -26.02 6.48 -8.25
N VAL A 64 -26.00 7.68 -8.84
CA VAL A 64 -25.59 7.89 -10.25
C VAL A 64 -24.14 8.37 -10.26
N PRO A 65 -23.13 7.49 -10.06
CA PRO A 65 -21.74 7.92 -10.02
C PRO A 65 -21.30 8.38 -11.41
N THR A 66 -20.48 9.43 -11.40
CA THR A 66 -19.73 9.81 -12.60
C THR A 66 -18.53 8.89 -12.72
N VAL A 67 -18.45 8.14 -13.82
CA VAL A 67 -17.36 7.19 -14.08
C VAL A 67 -16.62 7.62 -15.34
N THR A 68 -15.30 7.49 -15.29
CA THR A 68 -14.40 7.73 -16.41
C THR A 68 -14.05 6.40 -17.07
N VAL A 69 -14.39 6.28 -18.35
CA VAL A 69 -14.21 5.06 -19.15
C VAL A 69 -13.18 5.32 -20.24
N LEU A 70 -12.27 4.36 -20.43
CA LEU A 70 -11.29 4.40 -21.51
C LEU A 70 -11.84 3.76 -22.78
N ILE A 71 -11.86 4.56 -23.85
CA ILE A 71 -12.22 4.11 -25.18
C ILE A 71 -10.94 3.94 -26.02
N PRO A 72 -10.72 2.75 -26.61
CA PRO A 72 -9.62 2.53 -27.53
C PRO A 72 -9.82 3.35 -28.81
N GLN A 73 -8.72 3.54 -29.56
CA GLN A 73 -8.78 4.22 -30.85
C GLN A 73 -9.78 3.52 -31.79
N GLY A 74 -10.70 4.29 -32.38
CA GLY A 74 -11.78 3.75 -33.22
C GLY A 74 -12.91 3.05 -32.47
N GLY A 75 -12.88 3.02 -31.13
CA GLY A 75 -13.93 2.45 -30.29
C GLY A 75 -15.19 3.31 -30.16
N ALA A 76 -15.28 4.43 -30.88
CA ALA A 76 -16.49 5.23 -30.99
C ALA A 76 -16.93 5.29 -32.46
N VAL A 77 -18.24 5.16 -32.69
CA VAL A 77 -18.86 5.24 -34.03
C VAL A 77 -20.04 6.21 -33.99
N ILE A 78 -20.08 7.17 -34.92
CA ILE A 78 -21.21 8.12 -35.06
C ILE A 78 -22.45 7.36 -35.52
N LEU A 79 -23.54 7.50 -34.77
CA LEU A 79 -24.87 7.11 -35.21
C LEU A 79 -25.65 8.34 -35.72
N ASN A 80 -25.57 9.45 -35.00
CA ASN A 80 -26.11 10.76 -35.41
C ASN A 80 -25.40 11.92 -34.69
N ASP A 81 -25.90 13.15 -34.80
CA ASP A 81 -25.25 14.35 -34.26
C ASP A 81 -25.10 14.35 -32.71
N THR A 82 -25.89 13.56 -31.98
CA THR A 82 -25.88 13.48 -30.51
C THR A 82 -25.61 12.08 -29.94
N LEU A 83 -25.57 11.05 -30.78
CA LEU A 83 -25.42 9.65 -30.36
C LEU A 83 -24.19 9.00 -30.99
N LEU A 84 -23.40 8.34 -30.13
CA LEU A 84 -22.29 7.48 -30.49
C LEU A 84 -22.57 6.06 -30.02
N LYS A 85 -22.13 5.07 -30.79
CA LYS A 85 -21.88 3.73 -30.26
C LYS A 85 -20.46 3.70 -29.71
N CYS A 86 -20.32 3.43 -28.41
CA CYS A 86 -19.05 3.37 -27.71
C CYS A 86 -18.72 1.94 -27.31
N THR A 87 -17.48 1.52 -27.52
CA THR A 87 -16.93 0.24 -27.09
C THR A 87 -15.72 0.52 -26.21
N ASP A 88 -15.70 0.02 -24.97
CA ASP A 88 -14.56 0.19 -24.07
C ASP A 88 -13.45 -0.85 -24.32
N TYR A 89 -12.35 -0.76 -23.57
CA TYR A 89 -11.24 -1.71 -23.71
C TYR A 89 -11.62 -3.17 -23.34
N ALA A 90 -12.67 -3.36 -22.53
CA ALA A 90 -13.18 -4.66 -22.15
C ALA A 90 -14.14 -5.25 -23.20
N GLY A 91 -14.42 -4.51 -24.28
CA GLY A 91 -15.33 -4.91 -25.35
C GLY A 91 -16.80 -4.67 -25.03
N THR A 92 -17.12 -3.95 -23.96
CA THR A 92 -18.50 -3.61 -23.61
C THR A 92 -18.99 -2.50 -24.53
N GLU A 93 -20.11 -2.74 -25.22
CA GLU A 93 -20.71 -1.78 -26.13
C GLU A 93 -21.93 -1.10 -25.50
N VAL A 94 -21.97 0.23 -25.53
CA VAL A 94 -23.10 1.04 -25.05
C VAL A 94 -23.40 2.20 -25.99
N LEU A 95 -24.60 2.77 -25.88
CA LEU A 95 -24.97 4.02 -26.53
C LEU A 95 -24.52 5.20 -25.66
N CYS A 96 -23.71 6.09 -26.21
CA CYS A 96 -23.27 7.31 -25.56
C CYS A 96 -24.05 8.51 -26.10
N ILE A 97 -24.75 9.22 -25.23
CA ILE A 97 -25.31 10.54 -25.53
C ILE A 97 -24.22 11.59 -25.31
N VAL A 98 -23.96 12.39 -26.32
CA VAL A 98 -22.94 13.44 -26.33
C VAL A 98 -23.51 14.74 -26.86
N ARG A 99 -22.94 15.88 -26.45
CA ARG A 99 -23.37 17.20 -26.95
C ARG A 99 -22.96 17.44 -28.40
N ASN A 100 -21.83 16.86 -28.83
CA ASN A 100 -21.31 17.01 -30.17
C ASN A 100 -20.58 15.73 -30.60
N ALA A 101 -21.26 14.85 -31.34
CA ALA A 101 -20.73 13.55 -31.75
C ALA A 101 -19.52 13.68 -32.69
N LYS A 102 -19.53 14.69 -33.57
CA LYS A 102 -18.44 14.93 -34.53
C LYS A 102 -17.14 15.31 -33.83
N ALA A 103 -17.20 16.15 -32.79
CA ALA A 103 -16.02 16.54 -32.02
C ALA A 103 -15.38 15.34 -31.28
N VAL A 104 -16.19 14.53 -30.61
CA VAL A 104 -15.71 13.32 -29.90
C VAL A 104 -15.06 12.34 -30.87
N MET A 105 -15.63 12.20 -32.06
CA MET A 105 -15.13 11.28 -33.09
C MET A 105 -13.89 11.75 -33.83
N ALA A 106 -13.70 13.07 -33.94
CA ALA A 106 -12.44 13.62 -34.40
C ALA A 106 -11.30 13.21 -33.44
N MET A 107 -11.54 13.22 -32.12
CA MET A 107 -10.54 12.77 -31.14
C MET A 107 -10.32 11.25 -31.16
N SER A 108 -11.40 10.46 -31.11
CA SER A 108 -11.32 9.00 -31.01
C SER A 108 -10.64 8.31 -32.20
N LYS A 109 -10.61 8.96 -33.37
CA LYS A 109 -9.91 8.45 -34.56
C LYS A 109 -8.40 8.47 -34.43
N HIS A 110 -7.85 9.40 -33.66
CA HIS A 110 -6.41 9.66 -33.61
C HIS A 110 -5.77 9.20 -32.30
N THR A 111 -6.52 9.22 -31.20
CA THR A 111 -6.00 8.94 -29.85
C THR A 111 -6.94 8.02 -29.09
N LYS A 112 -6.44 7.43 -28.00
CA LYS A 112 -7.29 6.84 -26.97
C LYS A 112 -7.97 7.99 -26.23
N THR A 113 -9.26 7.86 -25.94
CA THR A 113 -10.06 8.94 -25.35
C THR A 113 -10.63 8.47 -24.02
N LEU A 114 -10.62 9.36 -23.03
CA LEU A 114 -11.37 9.18 -21.79
C LEU A 114 -12.74 9.80 -21.95
N LEU A 115 -13.80 9.04 -21.69
CA LEU A 115 -15.16 9.56 -21.60
C LEU A 115 -15.63 9.51 -20.16
N THR A 116 -16.00 10.66 -19.61
CA THR A 116 -16.52 10.80 -18.26
C THR A 116 -18.01 11.10 -18.32
N GLY A 117 -18.81 10.31 -17.61
CA GLY A 117 -20.26 10.44 -17.67
C GLY A 117 -20.98 9.59 -16.63
N HIS A 118 -22.28 9.48 -16.77
CA HIS A 118 -23.12 8.67 -15.90
C HIS A 118 -24.05 7.73 -16.68
N SER A 119 -24.37 6.58 -16.07
CA SER A 119 -25.31 5.63 -16.65
C SER A 119 -26.73 6.18 -16.57
N ILE A 120 -27.44 6.14 -17.69
CA ILE A 120 -28.88 6.38 -17.75
C ILE A 120 -29.64 5.04 -17.69
N SER A 121 -29.12 4.04 -18.40
CA SER A 121 -29.63 2.68 -18.40
C SER A 121 -28.50 1.68 -18.63
N HIS A 122 -28.80 0.38 -18.58
CA HIS A 122 -27.84 -0.69 -18.83
C HIS A 122 -27.09 -0.57 -20.17
N ASN A 123 -27.71 0.04 -21.18
CA ASN A 123 -27.14 0.17 -22.52
C ASN A 123 -26.94 1.64 -22.95
N MET A 124 -27.11 2.60 -22.03
CA MET A 124 -27.05 4.02 -22.37
C MET A 124 -26.34 4.85 -21.31
N PHE A 125 -25.39 5.66 -21.76
CA PHE A 125 -24.53 6.49 -20.94
C PHE A 125 -24.59 7.95 -21.41
N SER A 126 -24.74 8.89 -20.48
CA SER A 126 -24.64 10.31 -20.79
C SER A 126 -23.22 10.77 -20.56
N ILE A 127 -22.52 11.17 -21.63
CA ILE A 127 -21.16 11.72 -21.51
C ILE A 127 -21.25 13.19 -21.15
N THR A 128 -20.49 13.57 -20.14
CA THR A 128 -20.42 14.96 -19.64
C THR A 128 -19.13 15.63 -20.10
N TYR A 129 -18.03 14.88 -20.10
CA TYR A 129 -16.69 15.37 -20.46
C TYR A 129 -15.94 14.31 -21.25
N PHE A 130 -15.04 14.75 -22.13
CA PHE A 130 -14.15 13.89 -22.88
C PHE A 130 -12.76 14.53 -22.99
N ASP A 131 -11.72 13.71 -22.94
CA ASP A 131 -10.33 14.15 -22.97
C ASP A 131 -9.42 13.14 -23.65
N ASP A 132 -8.24 13.58 -24.04
CA ASP A 132 -7.16 12.68 -24.46
C ASP A 132 -6.70 11.82 -23.27
N ALA A 133 -6.51 10.54 -23.52
CA ALA A 133 -6.14 9.63 -22.46
C ALA A 133 -4.65 9.81 -22.08
N PRO A 134 -4.32 10.10 -20.81
CA PRO A 134 -2.94 10.33 -20.38
C PRO A 134 -2.12 9.05 -20.42
N VAL A 135 -0.80 9.16 -20.39
CA VAL A 135 0.09 7.98 -20.47
C VAL A 135 -0.10 7.05 -19.27
N LEU A 136 -0.33 7.61 -18.08
CA LEU A 136 -0.52 6.85 -16.84
C LEU A 136 -1.99 6.95 -16.42
N MET A 137 -2.59 5.81 -16.14
CA MET A 137 -3.94 5.67 -15.60
C MET A 137 -3.95 4.55 -14.57
N LEU A 138 -4.82 4.68 -13.56
CA LEU A 138 -5.06 3.63 -12.59
C LEU A 138 -6.38 2.92 -12.90
N PRO A 139 -6.46 1.59 -12.71
CA PRO A 139 -7.73 0.89 -12.85
C PRO A 139 -8.71 1.37 -11.78
N HIS A 140 -9.95 1.61 -12.20
CA HIS A 140 -11.06 1.81 -11.28
C HIS A 140 -11.37 0.49 -10.59
N ILE A 141 -11.44 0.51 -9.26
CA ILE A 141 -11.82 -0.67 -8.48
C ILE A 141 -13.27 -0.46 -8.03
N PRO A 142 -14.22 -1.30 -8.47
CA PRO A 142 -15.63 -1.17 -8.10
C PRO A 142 -15.79 -1.01 -6.60
N THR A 143 -16.70 -0.13 -6.16
CA THR A 143 -16.99 0.24 -4.75
C THR A 143 -15.92 1.06 -4.03
N LEU A 144 -14.66 0.98 -4.46
CA LEU A 144 -13.55 1.74 -3.86
C LEU A 144 -13.29 3.04 -4.63
N GLY A 145 -13.25 2.99 -5.96
CA GLY A 145 -12.87 4.13 -6.80
C GLY A 145 -11.62 4.83 -6.27
N GLU A 146 -11.71 6.14 -6.08
CA GLU A 146 -10.66 7.00 -5.53
C GLU A 146 -10.17 6.59 -4.13
N LYS A 147 -11.02 5.94 -3.32
CA LYS A 147 -10.64 5.46 -1.97
C LYS A 147 -9.55 4.39 -2.03
N ALA A 148 -9.36 3.73 -3.18
CA ALA A 148 -8.31 2.72 -3.34
C ALA A 148 -6.89 3.32 -3.24
N ARG A 149 -6.70 4.62 -3.53
CA ARG A 149 -5.37 5.24 -3.57
C ARG A 149 -4.62 5.20 -2.24
N ILE A 150 -5.34 5.19 -1.12
CA ILE A 150 -4.70 5.10 0.21
C ILE A 150 -3.90 3.79 0.37
N MET A 151 -4.24 2.74 -0.38
CA MET A 151 -3.57 1.44 -0.30
C MET A 151 -2.11 1.49 -0.75
N TYR A 152 -1.73 2.45 -1.60
CA TYR A 152 -0.34 2.70 -1.99
C TYR A 152 0.53 3.25 -0.85
N PHE A 153 -0.07 3.65 0.27
CA PHE A 153 0.62 4.16 1.45
C PHE A 153 0.42 3.25 2.66
N HIS A 154 -0.83 2.85 2.89
CA HIS A 154 -1.22 1.98 3.99
C HIS A 154 -0.48 0.64 3.96
N VAL A 155 -0.52 -0.07 2.82
CA VAL A 155 0.06 -1.42 2.72
C VAL A 155 1.60 -1.38 2.78
N PRO A 156 2.32 -0.47 2.10
CA PRO A 156 3.77 -0.32 2.30
C PRO A 156 4.16 0.05 3.73
N SER A 157 3.36 0.85 4.44
CA SER A 157 3.58 1.12 5.87
C SER A 157 3.42 -0.14 6.72
N ALA A 158 2.35 -0.91 6.50
CA ALA A 158 2.13 -2.19 7.20
C ALA A 158 3.26 -3.19 6.94
N TRP A 159 3.72 -3.26 5.69
CA TRP A 159 4.87 -4.06 5.28
C TRP A 159 6.16 -3.64 6.01
N ALA A 160 6.49 -2.35 6.01
CA ALA A 160 7.68 -1.84 6.68
C ALA A 160 7.67 -2.14 8.18
N GLY A 161 6.51 -2.01 8.83
CA GLY A 161 6.31 -2.38 10.24
C GLY A 161 6.58 -3.87 10.50
N PHE A 162 5.95 -4.75 9.72
CA PHE A 162 6.18 -6.20 9.83
C PHE A 162 7.66 -6.58 9.58
N PHE A 163 8.24 -6.04 8.51
CA PHE A 163 9.62 -6.33 8.14
C PHE A 163 10.60 -5.87 9.24
N ALA A 164 10.32 -4.73 9.89
CA ALA A 164 11.08 -4.28 11.05
C ALA A 164 11.00 -5.26 12.22
N PHE A 165 9.85 -5.88 12.49
CA PHE A 165 9.73 -6.91 13.53
C PHE A 165 10.51 -8.18 13.19
N VAL A 166 10.58 -8.59 11.91
CA VAL A 166 11.47 -9.67 11.48
C VAL A 166 12.94 -9.32 11.74
N VAL A 167 13.38 -8.11 11.40
CA VAL A 167 14.74 -7.64 11.70
C VAL A 167 14.99 -7.61 13.22
N THR A 168 14.04 -7.12 14.01
CA THR A 168 14.09 -7.15 15.48
C THR A 168 14.29 -8.56 16.00
N MET A 169 13.55 -9.55 15.50
CA MET A 169 13.71 -10.95 15.87
C MET A 169 15.10 -11.48 15.54
N ILE A 170 15.58 -11.27 14.31
CA ILE A 170 16.90 -11.72 13.84
C ILE A 170 18.00 -11.17 14.75
N PHE A 171 17.99 -9.87 15.03
CA PHE A 171 19.01 -9.25 15.87
C PHE A 171 18.88 -9.62 17.35
N SER A 172 17.67 -9.87 17.85
CA SER A 172 17.46 -10.39 19.20
C SER A 172 18.03 -11.81 19.36
N VAL A 173 17.81 -12.70 18.37
CA VAL A 173 18.42 -14.04 18.34
C VAL A 173 19.94 -13.95 18.27
N ARG A 174 20.49 -13.06 17.44
CA ARG A 174 21.94 -12.84 17.35
C ARG A 174 22.53 -12.34 18.66
N TYR A 175 21.84 -11.41 19.34
CA TYR A 175 22.24 -10.93 20.65
C TYR A 175 22.28 -12.08 21.68
N LEU A 176 21.23 -12.90 21.77
CA LEU A 176 21.20 -14.03 22.71
C LEU A 176 22.31 -15.05 22.43
N ARG A 177 22.68 -15.26 21.16
CA ARG A 177 23.76 -16.18 20.78
C ARG A 177 25.17 -15.64 21.03
N ARG A 178 25.39 -14.34 20.83
CA ARG A 178 26.75 -13.74 20.77
C ARG A 178 27.03 -12.70 21.84
N GLY A 179 26.02 -12.22 22.56
CA GLY A 179 26.14 -11.20 23.60
C GLY A 179 26.57 -9.81 23.11
N ARG A 180 26.58 -9.55 21.79
CA ARG A 180 27.14 -8.30 21.23
C ARG A 180 26.18 -7.12 21.46
N PRO A 181 26.59 -6.04 22.15
CA PRO A 181 25.72 -4.87 22.40
C PRO A 181 25.15 -4.21 21.13
N HIS A 182 25.89 -4.31 20.02
CA HIS A 182 25.43 -3.85 18.71
C HIS A 182 24.18 -4.57 18.21
N ASP A 183 24.08 -5.89 18.42
CA ASP A 183 22.92 -6.65 17.96
C ASP A 183 21.67 -6.26 18.76
N ASP A 184 21.78 -6.07 20.08
CA ASP A 184 20.70 -5.57 20.94
C ASP A 184 20.24 -4.15 20.55
N THR A 185 21.20 -3.26 20.26
CA THR A 185 20.87 -1.87 19.88
C THR A 185 20.15 -1.81 18.53
N ILE A 186 20.53 -2.65 17.57
CA ILE A 186 19.83 -2.75 16.29
C ILE A 186 18.43 -3.32 16.49
N ALA A 187 18.28 -4.37 17.31
CA ALA A 187 16.96 -4.96 17.60
C ALA A 187 16.00 -3.93 18.22
N TYR A 188 16.48 -3.15 19.19
CA TYR A 188 15.72 -2.08 19.82
C TYR A 188 15.35 -0.96 18.85
N GLY A 189 16.32 -0.47 18.07
CA GLY A 189 16.05 0.55 17.06
C GLY A 189 15.06 0.08 15.99
N SER A 190 15.13 -1.18 15.59
CA SER A 190 14.21 -1.80 14.64
C SER A 190 12.81 -1.91 15.23
N ALA A 191 12.68 -2.26 16.52
CA ALA A 191 11.39 -2.33 17.20
C ALA A 191 10.71 -0.95 17.26
N LEU A 192 11.48 0.12 17.56
CA LEU A 192 10.98 1.49 17.59
C LEU A 192 10.44 1.93 16.23
N VAL A 193 11.25 1.78 15.18
CA VAL A 193 10.86 2.19 13.82
C VAL A 193 9.70 1.31 13.30
N GLY A 194 9.73 0.01 13.59
CA GLY A 194 8.64 -0.91 13.25
C GLY A 194 7.31 -0.52 13.89
N THR A 195 7.32 -0.21 15.18
CA THR A 195 6.12 0.25 15.91
C THR A 195 5.56 1.53 15.33
N LEU A 196 6.42 2.48 14.91
CA LEU A 196 5.99 3.70 14.23
C LEU A 196 5.27 3.39 12.91
N PHE A 197 5.84 2.55 12.03
CA PHE A 197 5.20 2.16 10.78
C PHE A 197 3.90 1.37 10.99
N THR A 198 3.84 0.53 12.03
CA THR A 198 2.61 -0.16 12.43
C THR A 198 1.54 0.83 12.92
N ALA A 199 1.91 1.86 13.67
CA ALA A 199 0.99 2.91 14.12
C ALA A 199 0.45 3.73 12.92
N LEU A 200 1.32 4.09 11.97
CA LEU A 200 0.91 4.76 10.73
C LEU A 200 -0.02 3.89 9.89
N ALA A 201 0.24 2.57 9.82
CA ALA A 201 -0.64 1.62 9.17
C ALA A 201 -1.99 1.54 9.88
N TYR A 202 -2.02 1.50 11.22
CA TYR A 202 -3.25 1.49 12.01
C TYR A 202 -4.09 2.76 11.77
N ILE A 203 -3.48 3.94 11.83
CA ILE A 203 -4.16 5.22 11.61
C ILE A 203 -4.71 5.31 10.18
N SER A 204 -3.90 5.02 9.16
CA SER A 204 -4.36 5.03 7.77
C SER A 204 -5.44 3.98 7.49
N GLY A 205 -5.35 2.82 8.14
CA GLY A 205 -6.38 1.78 8.08
C GLY A 205 -7.70 2.23 8.70
N ALA A 206 -7.66 2.87 9.88
CA ALA A 206 -8.82 3.44 10.53
C ALA A 206 -9.50 4.53 9.68
N ILE A 207 -8.70 5.39 9.02
CA ILE A 207 -9.23 6.39 8.08
C ILE A 207 -9.96 5.69 6.93
N TRP A 208 -9.36 4.67 6.32
CA TRP A 208 -10.00 3.92 5.24
C TRP A 208 -11.29 3.22 5.72
N ALA A 209 -11.26 2.60 6.91
CA ALA A 209 -12.43 1.99 7.56
C ALA A 209 -13.57 2.99 7.76
N LYS A 210 -13.28 4.24 8.14
CA LYS A 210 -14.29 5.30 8.27
C LYS A 210 -15.01 5.56 6.94
N PHE A 211 -14.27 5.63 5.83
CA PHE A 211 -14.84 5.91 4.52
C PHE A 211 -15.53 4.70 3.87
N ASN A 212 -15.18 3.47 4.27
CA ASN A 212 -15.74 2.26 3.66
C ASN A 212 -16.81 1.58 4.50
N TRP A 213 -16.73 1.69 5.83
CA TRP A 213 -17.60 1.00 6.79
C TRP A 213 -18.29 1.96 7.77
N GLY A 214 -18.04 3.27 7.65
CA GLY A 214 -18.72 4.32 8.41
C GLY A 214 -18.14 4.61 9.80
N LYS A 215 -17.17 3.83 10.29
CA LYS A 215 -16.50 4.02 11.60
C LYS A 215 -14.99 3.80 11.50
N PHE A 216 -14.22 4.52 12.32
CA PHE A 216 -12.76 4.35 12.43
C PHE A 216 -12.35 3.02 13.09
N PHE A 217 -13.25 2.45 13.89
CA PHE A 217 -13.04 1.19 14.58
C PHE A 217 -14.37 0.44 14.66
N ASN A 218 -14.34 -0.82 14.25
CA ASN A 218 -15.48 -1.68 13.97
C ASN A 218 -15.46 -2.96 14.82
N TRP A 219 -14.50 -3.08 15.75
CA TRP A 219 -14.20 -4.34 16.43
C TRP A 219 -13.88 -5.49 15.48
N ASP A 220 -13.41 -5.14 14.28
CA ASP A 220 -13.02 -6.10 13.26
C ASP A 220 -11.72 -6.82 13.68
N THR A 221 -11.61 -8.11 13.33
CA THR A 221 -10.47 -8.93 13.73
C THR A 221 -9.14 -8.35 13.24
N ARG A 222 -9.09 -7.73 12.06
CA ARG A 222 -7.87 -7.12 11.54
C ARG A 222 -7.47 -5.89 12.35
N GLU A 223 -8.42 -5.02 12.64
CA GLU A 223 -8.20 -3.82 13.45
C GLU A 223 -7.71 -4.19 14.85
N LEU A 224 -8.38 -5.15 15.49
CA LEU A 224 -7.99 -5.68 16.80
C LEU A 224 -6.60 -6.31 16.79
N SER A 225 -6.26 -7.06 15.74
CA SER A 225 -4.94 -7.70 15.62
C SER A 225 -3.80 -6.68 15.59
N VAL A 226 -3.98 -5.58 14.86
CA VAL A 226 -2.97 -4.51 14.77
C VAL A 226 -2.91 -3.69 16.07
N LEU A 227 -4.07 -3.42 16.70
CA LEU A 227 -4.12 -2.75 18.00
C LEU A 227 -3.42 -3.56 19.09
N LEU A 228 -3.68 -4.88 19.14
CA LEU A 228 -3.00 -5.80 20.06
C LEU A 228 -1.50 -5.83 19.80
N LEU A 229 -1.08 -5.85 18.53
CA LEU A 229 0.34 -5.79 18.18
C LEU A 229 1.02 -4.51 18.68
N LEU A 230 0.36 -3.35 18.56
CA LEU A 230 0.84 -2.09 19.14
C LEU A 230 0.97 -2.18 20.67
N ALA A 231 -0.01 -2.80 21.35
CA ALA A 231 0.04 -3.01 22.79
C ALA A 231 1.19 -3.95 23.21
N ILE A 232 1.44 -5.03 22.45
CA ILE A 232 2.58 -5.95 22.67
C ILE A 232 3.91 -5.18 22.58
N TYR A 233 4.11 -4.36 21.55
CA TYR A 233 5.34 -3.59 21.43
C TYR A 233 5.44 -2.43 22.44
N ALA A 234 4.32 -1.83 22.85
CA ALA A 234 4.31 -0.90 23.98
C ALA A 234 4.80 -1.58 25.27
N ALA A 235 4.30 -2.79 25.55
CA ALA A 235 4.75 -3.60 26.69
C ALA A 235 6.23 -4.00 26.58
N TYR A 236 6.73 -4.32 25.37
CA TYR A 236 8.17 -4.51 25.13
C TYR A 236 9.01 -3.31 25.59
N PHE A 237 8.59 -2.09 25.23
CA PHE A 237 9.31 -0.88 25.62
C PHE A 237 9.24 -0.60 27.12
N VAL A 238 8.07 -0.79 27.73
CA VAL A 238 7.88 -0.65 29.19
C VAL A 238 8.77 -1.65 29.93
N LEU A 239 8.77 -2.93 29.53
CA LEU A 239 9.61 -3.97 30.12
C LEU A 239 11.08 -3.58 30.05
N ARG A 240 11.56 -3.20 28.87
CA ARG A 240 12.96 -2.84 28.65
C ARG A 240 13.37 -1.60 29.45
N ALA A 241 12.52 -0.59 29.54
CA ALA A 241 12.79 0.63 30.28
C ALA A 241 12.90 0.38 31.79
N ASN A 242 12.04 -0.47 32.34
CA ASN A 242 11.94 -0.73 33.79
C ASN A 242 12.83 -1.87 34.29
N THR A 243 13.48 -2.61 33.40
CA THR A 243 14.41 -3.67 33.80
C THR A 243 15.83 -3.10 33.97
N PRO A 244 16.54 -3.38 35.08
CA PRO A 244 17.94 -2.96 35.24
C PRO A 244 18.91 -3.81 34.39
N ALA A 245 20.06 -3.23 34.05
CA ALA A 245 21.15 -3.98 33.43
C ALA A 245 21.80 -4.92 34.46
N PRO A 246 22.29 -6.11 34.07
CA PRO A 246 22.36 -6.63 32.69
C PRO A 246 21.11 -7.39 32.21
N ALA A 247 20.16 -7.72 33.11
CA ALA A 247 18.98 -8.52 32.78
C ALA A 247 18.12 -7.90 31.66
N ARG A 248 18.06 -6.56 31.60
CA ARG A 248 17.37 -5.76 30.57
C ARG A 248 17.53 -6.30 29.16
N TYR A 249 18.76 -6.52 28.73
CA TYR A 249 19.07 -6.81 27.33
C TYR A 249 18.60 -8.23 26.95
N ARG A 250 18.82 -9.21 27.84
CA ARG A 250 18.39 -10.59 27.63
C ARG A 250 16.86 -10.71 27.66
N LEU A 251 16.21 -10.12 28.65
CA LEU A 251 14.74 -10.14 28.76
C LEU A 251 14.07 -9.43 27.59
N ALA A 252 14.59 -8.26 27.18
CA ALA A 252 14.10 -7.57 26.01
C ALA A 252 14.27 -8.43 24.74
N ALA A 253 15.42 -9.06 24.52
CA ALA A 253 15.63 -9.91 23.36
C ALA A 253 14.68 -11.12 23.32
N VAL A 254 14.45 -11.79 24.45
CA VAL A 254 13.48 -12.89 24.54
C VAL A 254 12.07 -12.40 24.24
N TYR A 255 11.63 -11.30 24.87
CA TYR A 255 10.32 -10.70 24.62
C TYR A 255 10.15 -10.33 23.15
N ALA A 256 11.16 -9.69 22.56
CA ALA A 256 11.13 -9.24 21.17
C ALA A 256 10.94 -10.41 20.19
N ILE A 257 11.53 -11.58 20.46
CA ILE A 257 11.33 -12.79 19.65
C ILE A 257 9.87 -13.23 19.72
N VAL A 258 9.32 -13.36 20.93
CA VAL A 258 7.91 -13.74 21.14
C VAL A 258 6.96 -12.73 20.49
N ALA A 259 7.21 -11.44 20.68
CA ALA A 259 6.44 -10.36 20.07
C ALA A 259 6.49 -10.39 18.54
N SER A 260 7.63 -10.73 17.94
CA SER A 260 7.77 -10.82 16.48
C SER A 260 7.06 -12.05 15.91
N ILE A 261 7.05 -13.17 16.64
CA ILE A 261 6.24 -14.35 16.30
C ILE A 261 4.74 -14.01 16.40
N ALA A 262 4.33 -13.31 17.46
CA ALA A 262 2.97 -12.80 17.59
C ALA A 262 2.62 -11.86 16.43
N ALA A 263 3.54 -11.00 15.98
CA ALA A 263 3.34 -10.14 14.82
C ALA A 263 3.07 -10.94 13.54
N LEU A 264 3.84 -11.99 13.28
CA LEU A 264 3.61 -12.90 12.14
C LEU A 264 2.21 -13.52 12.22
N PHE A 265 1.85 -14.05 13.39
CA PHE A 265 0.55 -14.67 13.62
C PHE A 265 -0.62 -13.70 13.45
N LEU A 266 -0.56 -12.55 14.10
CA LEU A 266 -1.61 -11.51 14.07
C LEU A 266 -1.74 -10.85 12.70
N ILE A 267 -0.64 -10.67 11.96
CA ILE A 267 -0.68 -9.99 10.66
C ILE A 267 -1.07 -10.94 9.53
N PHE A 268 -0.60 -12.19 9.56
CA PHE A 268 -0.74 -13.11 8.43
C PHE A 268 -1.67 -14.28 8.70
N ILE A 269 -1.78 -14.81 9.92
CA ILE A 269 -2.55 -16.03 10.17
C ILE A 269 -3.98 -15.68 10.60
N VAL A 270 -4.13 -14.91 11.68
CA VAL A 270 -5.45 -14.59 12.26
C VAL A 270 -6.45 -14.03 11.23
N PRO A 271 -6.10 -13.07 10.36
CA PRO A 271 -7.07 -12.51 9.42
C PRO A 271 -7.59 -13.54 8.39
N ARG A 272 -6.81 -14.58 8.05
CA ARG A 272 -7.24 -15.59 7.05
C ARG A 272 -8.04 -16.75 7.64
N ILE A 273 -8.07 -16.87 8.96
CA ILE A 273 -8.86 -17.91 9.65
C ILE A 273 -10.12 -17.34 10.32
N THR A 274 -10.33 -16.03 10.24
CA THR A 274 -11.48 -15.32 10.82
C THR A 274 -12.29 -14.60 9.75
N VAL A 275 -13.60 -14.48 9.99
CA VAL A 275 -14.49 -13.64 9.19
C VAL A 275 -14.20 -12.19 9.55
N SER A 276 -14.01 -11.35 8.55
CA SER A 276 -13.58 -9.96 8.75
C SER A 276 -14.06 -9.08 7.61
N LEU A 277 -14.33 -7.80 7.90
CA LEU A 277 -14.64 -6.79 6.90
C LEU A 277 -13.43 -6.51 5.98
N HIS A 278 -12.21 -6.79 6.46
CA HIS A 278 -10.98 -6.47 5.78
C HIS A 278 -10.73 -7.41 4.59
N PRO A 279 -10.40 -6.89 3.39
CA PRO A 279 -10.10 -7.70 2.22
C PRO A 279 -9.03 -8.78 2.46
N GLY A 280 -9.25 -9.98 1.94
CA GLY A 280 -8.40 -11.17 2.19
C GLY A 280 -8.60 -11.82 3.56
N SER A 281 -9.82 -11.72 4.09
CA SER A 281 -10.33 -12.49 5.23
C SER A 281 -10.62 -13.95 4.85
N LYS A 282 -11.11 -14.76 5.81
CA LYS A 282 -11.52 -16.15 5.55
C LYS A 282 -12.60 -16.28 4.47
N ASP A 283 -13.51 -15.32 4.42
CA ASP A 283 -14.69 -15.29 3.55
C ASP A 283 -14.49 -14.46 2.27
N ASP A 284 -13.29 -13.90 2.06
CA ASP A 284 -12.92 -13.16 0.86
C ASP A 284 -11.87 -13.94 0.05
N VAL A 285 -12.24 -14.33 -1.17
CA VAL A 285 -11.33 -15.01 -2.11
C VAL A 285 -10.29 -14.08 -2.71
N ASN A 286 -10.42 -12.76 -2.53
CA ASN A 286 -9.45 -11.76 -2.98
C ASN A 286 -8.35 -11.53 -1.94
N ILE A 287 -7.10 -11.45 -2.38
CA ILE A 287 -5.96 -11.14 -1.50
C ILE A 287 -5.79 -9.62 -1.23
N GLY A 288 -6.84 -8.84 -1.47
CA GLY A 288 -6.88 -7.39 -1.34
C GLY A 288 -6.92 -6.64 -2.68
N PRO A 289 -7.47 -5.41 -2.72
CA PRO A 289 -7.84 -4.70 -3.95
C PRO A 289 -6.65 -4.34 -4.86
N ILE A 290 -5.46 -4.14 -4.30
CA ILE A 290 -4.25 -3.84 -5.09
C ILE A 290 -3.53 -5.12 -5.54
N LEU A 291 -3.69 -6.20 -4.78
CA LEU A 291 -2.97 -7.47 -4.99
C LEU A 291 -3.80 -8.49 -5.76
N SER A 292 -5.11 -8.27 -5.92
CA SER A 292 -6.01 -9.19 -6.62
C SER A 292 -5.52 -9.41 -8.06
N PRO A 293 -5.52 -10.68 -8.53
CA PRO A 293 -5.01 -11.02 -9.86
C PRO A 293 -5.95 -10.66 -11.00
N GLU A 294 -7.17 -10.16 -10.73
CA GLU A 294 -8.17 -9.81 -11.74
C GLU A 294 -7.58 -8.94 -12.86
N GLN A 295 -8.02 -9.27 -14.08
CA GLN A 295 -7.39 -8.86 -15.33
C GLN A 295 -8.03 -7.57 -15.84
N ASP A 296 -7.39 -6.45 -15.54
CA ASP A 296 -7.67 -5.19 -16.22
C ASP A 296 -6.44 -4.69 -17.00
N ALA A 297 -6.67 -4.08 -18.15
CA ALA A 297 -5.60 -3.62 -19.06
C ALA A 297 -4.65 -2.57 -18.43
N LEU A 298 -5.04 -2.00 -17.28
CA LEU A 298 -4.30 -0.98 -16.53
C LEU A 298 -3.53 -1.55 -15.32
N ASP A 299 -3.44 -2.87 -15.20
CA ASP A 299 -2.84 -3.55 -14.06
C ASP A 299 -1.32 -3.31 -13.91
N LEU A 300 -0.60 -3.06 -15.01
CA LEU A 300 0.85 -2.79 -14.94
C LEU A 300 1.17 -1.48 -14.23
N THR A 301 0.38 -0.42 -14.45
CA THR A 301 0.58 0.88 -13.76
C THR A 301 0.34 0.73 -12.27
N LYS A 302 -0.77 0.09 -11.87
CA LYS A 302 -1.08 -0.25 -10.48
C LYS A 302 0.08 -1.03 -9.85
N ALA A 303 0.56 -2.07 -10.54
CA ALA A 303 1.63 -2.92 -10.04
C ALA A 303 2.96 -2.15 -9.91
N ALA A 304 3.30 -1.30 -10.89
CA ALA A 304 4.51 -0.49 -10.88
C ALA A 304 4.54 0.51 -9.73
N VAL A 305 3.46 1.30 -9.57
CA VAL A 305 3.34 2.29 -8.49
C VAL A 305 3.41 1.60 -7.13
N PHE A 306 2.69 0.48 -6.97
CA PHE A 306 2.71 -0.28 -5.73
C PHE A 306 4.09 -0.86 -5.39
N SER A 307 4.79 -1.44 -6.38
CA SER A 307 6.16 -1.93 -6.25
C SER A 307 7.14 -0.83 -5.83
N ILE A 308 7.05 0.35 -6.45
CA ILE A 308 7.91 1.50 -6.14
C ILE A 308 7.67 1.95 -4.70
N MET A 309 6.42 1.99 -4.24
CA MET A 309 6.09 2.35 -2.86
C MET A 309 6.59 1.30 -1.85
N LEU A 310 6.43 0.01 -2.12
CA LEU A 310 6.97 -1.06 -1.27
C LEU A 310 8.49 -0.95 -1.12
N ALA A 311 9.20 -0.75 -2.24
CA ALA A 311 10.65 -0.54 -2.24
C ALA A 311 11.04 0.75 -1.49
N GLY A 312 10.36 1.86 -1.77
CA GLY A 312 10.60 3.16 -1.16
C GLY A 312 10.42 3.14 0.36
N PHE A 313 9.35 2.55 0.86
CA PHE A 313 9.11 2.39 2.30
C PHE A 313 10.13 1.44 2.97
N THR A 314 10.57 0.40 2.26
CA THR A 314 11.64 -0.49 2.76
C THR A 314 12.97 0.25 2.89
N VAL A 315 13.32 1.09 1.90
CA VAL A 315 14.52 1.94 1.95
C VAL A 315 14.40 2.99 3.04
N LEU A 316 13.24 3.64 3.17
CA LEU A 316 12.94 4.60 4.23
C LEU A 316 13.14 3.98 5.61
N TYR A 317 12.54 2.81 5.85
CA TYR A 317 12.72 2.04 7.08
C TYR A 317 14.20 1.77 7.36
N SER A 318 14.95 1.28 6.38
CA SER A 318 16.38 0.94 6.55
C SER A 318 17.24 2.17 6.92
N TRP A 319 16.87 3.35 6.38
CA TRP A 319 17.54 4.61 6.69
C TRP A 319 17.20 5.09 8.10
N MET A 320 15.93 5.06 8.48
CA MET A 320 15.46 5.39 9.84
C MET A 320 16.12 4.47 10.87
N LEU A 321 16.14 3.15 10.63
CA LEU A 321 16.84 2.19 11.48
C LEU A 321 18.33 2.53 11.61
N SER A 322 19.00 2.85 10.50
CA SER A 322 20.41 3.23 10.52
C SER A 322 20.68 4.46 11.40
N ILE A 323 19.81 5.47 11.34
CA ILE A 323 19.91 6.66 12.19
C ILE A 323 19.68 6.29 13.65
N THR A 324 18.58 5.60 13.95
CA THR A 324 18.19 5.23 15.32
C THR A 324 19.25 4.36 15.98
N ALA A 325 19.76 3.34 15.29
CA ALA A 325 20.79 2.45 15.83
C ALA A 325 22.11 3.21 16.10
N ARG A 326 22.54 4.08 15.18
CA ARG A 326 23.76 4.90 15.38
C ARG A 326 23.61 5.88 16.53
N TYR A 327 22.46 6.52 16.66
CA TYR A 327 22.15 7.42 17.77
C TYR A 327 22.25 6.70 19.12
N HIS A 328 21.64 5.53 19.27
CA HIS A 328 21.69 4.79 20.53
C HIS A 328 23.08 4.26 20.86
N LEU A 329 23.84 3.79 19.87
CA LEU A 329 25.24 3.38 20.08
C LEU A 329 26.11 4.54 20.54
N LEU A 330 25.95 5.72 19.92
CA LEU A 330 26.69 6.91 20.32
C LEU A 330 26.31 7.34 21.74
N ARG A 331 25.02 7.32 22.07
CA ARG A 331 24.53 7.63 23.42
C ARG A 331 25.12 6.68 24.47
N GLN A 332 25.15 5.37 24.19
CA GLN A 332 25.72 4.38 25.10
C GLN A 332 27.22 4.62 25.33
N ARG A 333 27.97 4.99 24.30
CA ARG A 333 29.40 5.34 24.41
C ARG A 333 29.62 6.59 25.27
N ILE A 334 28.85 7.65 25.03
CA ILE A 334 28.97 8.91 25.78
C ILE A 334 28.64 8.72 27.26
N VAL A 335 27.65 7.89 27.58
CA VAL A 335 27.22 7.61 28.97
C VAL A 335 28.10 6.54 29.65
N GLY A 336 29.15 6.03 28.99
CA GLY A 336 30.05 5.03 29.56
C GLY A 336 29.43 3.63 29.73
N GLN A 337 28.35 3.32 28.99
CA GLN A 337 27.64 2.03 29.05
C GLN A 337 28.22 0.97 28.10
N MET A 338 29.24 1.32 27.31
CA MET A 338 30.02 0.40 26.48
C MET A 338 31.50 0.60 26.84
N SER A 339 32.08 -0.36 27.58
CA SER A 339 33.52 -0.49 27.81
C SER A 339 34.18 -1.27 26.68
#